data_AF-A0AAD9FCY7-F1
#
_entry.id   AF-A0AAD9FCY7-F1
#
_cell.length_a   1.000
_cell.length_b   1.000
_cell.length_c   1.000
_cell.angle_alpha   90.00
_cell.angle_beta   90.00
_cell.angle_gamma   90.00
#
_symmetry.space_group_name_H-M   'P 1'
#
loop_
_entity.id
_entity.type
_entity.pdbx_description
1 polymer ?
#
loop_
_entity_poly.entity_id
_entity_poly.type
_entity_poly.pdbx_seq_one_letter_code
_entity_poly.pdbx_strand_id
1 'polypeptide(L)'
;MPECVSVSDFVQEVQEDWSSPTTSSFTSKMISCRNTVYLLEEVLDSDRLVLQKMKKAAKAKYASGQDHVSHLEQYINSMEKLSVNCHSNGETEVGSAFCRLADFSKDLLSPMKNLLKSMLHNINFFLDSLVKGDLREVKGDLKKPFDKAWRDYESRL
;
A
#
# COMPACT_ATOMS: atom_id res chain seq x y z
N MET A 1 19.83 8.99 -14.90
CA MET A 1 18.56 8.51 -15.49
C MET A 1 18.56 8.92 -16.95
N PRO A 2 18.10 8.08 -17.89
CA PRO A 2 17.82 8.55 -19.25
C PRO A 2 16.83 9.71 -19.16
N GLU A 3 17.04 10.78 -19.93
CA GLU A 3 16.13 11.93 -19.92
C GLU A 3 14.77 11.51 -20.51
N CYS A 4 13.72 11.62 -19.71
CA CYS A 4 12.34 11.49 -20.18
C CYS A 4 11.98 12.71 -21.01
N VAL A 5 11.34 12.50 -22.16
CA VAL A 5 10.77 13.59 -22.96
C VAL A 5 9.62 14.21 -22.17
N SER A 6 9.66 15.53 -21.92
CA SER A 6 8.56 16.20 -21.24
C SER A 6 7.37 16.39 -22.18
N VAL A 7 6.18 16.62 -21.63
CA VAL A 7 4.99 16.93 -22.44
C VAL A 7 5.20 18.19 -23.27
N SER A 8 5.88 19.20 -22.73
CA SER A 8 6.20 20.44 -23.45
C SER A 8 7.11 20.17 -24.64
N ASP A 9 8.16 19.36 -24.44
CA ASP A 9 9.10 19.00 -25.50
C ASP A 9 8.36 18.23 -26.59
N PHE A 10 7.54 17.24 -26.24
CA PHE A 10 6.74 16.49 -27.20
C PHE A 10 5.81 17.40 -28.02
N VAL A 11 5.08 18.32 -27.38
CA VAL A 11 4.18 19.26 -28.07
C VAL A 11 4.96 20.17 -29.02
N GLN A 12 6.14 20.64 -28.59
CA GLN A 12 7.01 21.45 -29.44
C GLN A 12 7.48 20.66 -30.66
N GLU A 13 7.91 19.42 -30.50
CA GLU A 13 8.34 18.56 -31.63
C GLU A 13 7.20 18.33 -32.62
N VAL A 14 5.97 18.09 -32.14
CA VAL A 14 4.78 17.94 -32.99
C VAL A 14 4.48 19.25 -33.74
N GLN A 15 4.61 20.39 -33.06
CA GLN A 15 4.35 21.69 -33.67
C GLN A 15 5.38 22.07 -34.74
N GLU A 16 6.66 21.76 -34.50
CA GLU A 16 7.74 21.92 -35.48
C GLU A 16 7.53 21.01 -36.69
N ASP A 17 7.15 19.74 -36.48
CA ASP A 17 6.83 18.80 -37.55
C ASP A 17 5.68 19.30 -38.44
N TRP A 18 4.62 19.81 -37.81
CA TRP A 18 3.48 20.37 -38.52
C TRP A 18 3.82 21.66 -39.29
N SER A 19 4.63 22.53 -38.69
CA SER A 19 4.95 23.84 -39.25
C SER A 19 6.03 23.78 -40.34
N SER A 20 6.93 22.80 -40.27
CA SER A 20 8.04 22.64 -41.21
C SER A 20 8.41 21.15 -41.43
N PRO A 21 7.55 20.38 -42.14
CA PRO A 21 7.71 18.92 -42.26
C PRO A 21 9.03 18.48 -42.91
N THR A 22 9.57 19.27 -43.85
CA THR A 22 10.78 18.93 -44.60
C THR A 22 12.08 19.07 -43.80
N THR A 23 12.08 19.85 -42.72
CA THR A 23 13.25 20.07 -41.84
C THR A 23 13.06 19.46 -40.46
N SER A 24 11.92 18.84 -40.22
CA SER A 24 11.56 18.23 -38.95
C SER A 24 12.50 17.09 -38.58
N SER A 25 12.79 16.97 -37.28
CA SER A 25 13.51 15.83 -36.70
C SER A 25 12.59 14.88 -35.92
N PHE A 26 11.27 15.08 -36.04
CA PHE A 26 10.24 14.40 -35.25
C PHE A 26 10.39 12.88 -35.26
N THR A 27 10.59 12.26 -36.43
CA THR A 27 10.76 10.81 -36.55
C THR A 27 11.92 10.27 -35.71
N SER A 28 13.04 11.02 -35.64
CA SER A 28 14.21 10.61 -34.83
C SER A 28 13.94 10.72 -33.32
N LYS A 29 13.15 11.71 -32.89
CA LYS A 29 12.79 11.93 -31.48
C LYS A 29 11.61 11.08 -31.01
N MET A 30 10.83 10.52 -31.94
CA MET A 30 9.70 9.65 -31.64
C MET A 30 10.16 8.37 -30.92
N ILE A 31 11.37 7.86 -31.23
CA ILE A 31 12.00 6.74 -30.51
C ILE A 31 12.25 7.11 -29.04
N SER A 32 12.69 8.32 -28.75
CA SER A 32 12.88 8.82 -27.38
C SER A 32 11.54 8.94 -26.63
N CYS A 33 10.47 9.34 -27.31
CA CYS A 33 9.12 9.37 -26.76
C CYS A 33 8.64 7.96 -26.40
N ARG A 34 8.87 6.98 -27.29
CA ARG A 34 8.61 5.57 -27.02
C ARG A 34 9.36 5.12 -25.77
N ASN A 35 10.68 5.29 -25.74
CA ASN A 35 11.50 4.89 -24.60
C ASN A 35 11.05 5.52 -23.28
N THR A 36 10.62 6.79 -23.31
CA THR A 36 10.05 7.49 -22.15
C THR A 36 8.83 6.75 -21.60
N VAL A 37 7.89 6.34 -22.45
CA VAL A 37 6.69 5.59 -22.03
C VAL A 37 7.06 4.24 -21.42
N TYR A 38 8.00 3.50 -22.01
CA TYR A 38 8.45 2.21 -21.45
C TYR A 38 9.12 2.38 -20.07
N LEU A 39 9.97 3.40 -19.91
CA LEU A 39 10.60 3.72 -18.63
C LEU A 39 9.57 4.09 -17.55
N LEU A 40 8.58 4.91 -17.90
CA LEU A 40 7.50 5.28 -16.98
C LEU A 40 6.66 4.07 -16.58
N GLU A 41 6.39 3.14 -17.51
CA GLU A 41 5.67 1.91 -17.19
C GLU A 41 6.47 1.01 -16.24
N GLU A 42 7.78 0.85 -16.46
CA GLU A 42 8.65 0.06 -15.60
C GLU A 42 8.70 0.61 -14.17
N VAL A 43 8.86 1.93 -14.02
CA VAL A 43 8.82 2.62 -12.72
C VAL A 43 7.47 2.40 -12.04
N LEU A 44 6.36 2.57 -12.77
CA LEU A 44 5.02 2.37 -12.23
C LEU A 44 4.80 0.92 -11.75
N ASP A 45 5.30 -0.07 -12.50
CA ASP A 45 5.22 -1.48 -12.10
C ASP A 45 6.09 -1.80 -10.88
N SER A 46 7.25 -1.16 -10.75
CA SER A 46 8.09 -1.22 -9.55
C SER A 46 7.37 -0.63 -8.33
N ASP A 47 6.79 0.55 -8.44
CA ASP A 47 6.05 1.23 -7.37
C ASP A 47 4.83 0.41 -6.92
N ARG A 48 4.11 -0.20 -7.88
CA ARG A 48 3.01 -1.14 -7.59
C ARG A 48 3.50 -2.31 -6.75
N LEU A 49 4.67 -2.88 -7.03
CA LEU A 49 5.22 -3.99 -6.25
C LEU A 49 5.53 -3.55 -4.81
N VAL A 50 6.08 -2.36 -4.62
CA VAL A 50 6.33 -1.77 -3.29
C VAL A 50 5.01 -1.60 -2.54
N LEU A 51 3.98 -1.05 -3.18
CA LEU A 51 2.65 -0.88 -2.58
C LEU A 51 1.99 -2.22 -2.19
N GLN A 52 2.13 -3.26 -3.00
CA GLN A 52 1.66 -4.60 -2.67
C GLN A 52 2.36 -5.15 -1.41
N LYS A 53 3.67 -4.96 -1.30
CA LYS A 53 4.44 -5.36 -0.10
C LYS A 53 3.99 -4.57 1.12
N MET A 54 3.81 -3.26 0.99
CA MET A 54 3.31 -2.39 2.07
C MET A 54 1.94 -2.85 2.57
N LYS A 55 1.01 -3.11 1.66
CA LYS A 55 -0.32 -3.65 1.98
C LYS A 55 -0.24 -5.00 2.71
N LYS A 56 0.61 -5.92 2.24
CA LYS A 56 0.79 -7.23 2.91
C LYS A 56 1.31 -7.05 4.33
N ALA A 57 2.29 -6.17 4.53
CA ALA A 57 2.83 -5.86 5.85
C ALA A 57 1.80 -5.20 6.77
N ALA A 58 1.01 -4.24 6.27
CA ALA A 58 -0.05 -3.60 7.03
C ALA A 58 -1.12 -4.60 7.50
N LYS A 59 -1.52 -5.53 6.62
CA LYS A 59 -2.46 -6.60 6.96
C LYS A 59 -1.89 -7.54 8.02
N ALA A 60 -0.63 -7.93 7.90
CA ALA A 60 0.05 -8.78 8.89
C ALA A 60 0.14 -8.09 10.25
N LYS A 61 0.49 -6.79 10.29
CA LYS A 61 0.54 -5.99 11.53
C LYS A 61 -0.83 -5.91 12.19
N TYR A 62 -1.90 -5.70 11.40
CA TYR A 62 -3.26 -5.69 11.91
C TYR A 62 -3.67 -7.05 12.50
N ALA A 63 -3.44 -8.14 11.77
CA ALA A 63 -3.76 -9.49 12.23
C ALA A 63 -3.01 -9.86 13.52
N SER A 64 -1.70 -9.63 13.56
CA SER A 64 -0.89 -9.86 14.77
C SER A 64 -1.38 -9.04 15.97
N GLY A 65 -1.87 -7.82 15.73
CA GLY A 65 -2.49 -7.01 16.77
C GLY A 65 -3.81 -7.59 17.28
N GLN A 66 -4.65 -8.15 16.42
CA GLN A 66 -5.86 -8.86 16.83
C GLN A 66 -5.52 -10.07 17.71
N ASP A 67 -4.54 -10.86 17.30
CA ASP A 67 -4.06 -12.00 18.08
C ASP A 67 -3.52 -11.57 19.44
N HIS A 68 -2.77 -10.47 19.49
CA HIS A 68 -2.27 -9.92 20.75
C HIS A 68 -3.41 -9.53 21.71
N VAL A 69 -4.46 -8.85 21.20
CA VAL A 69 -5.63 -8.50 22.03
C VAL A 69 -6.31 -9.77 22.55
N SER A 70 -6.49 -10.80 21.72
CA SER A 70 -7.05 -12.08 22.14
C SER A 70 -6.22 -12.76 23.24
N HIS A 71 -4.89 -12.79 23.07
CA HIS A 71 -4.00 -13.34 24.10
C HIS A 71 -4.03 -12.55 25.40
N LEU A 72 -4.11 -11.22 25.32
CA LEU A 72 -4.24 -10.36 26.50
C LEU A 72 -5.55 -10.63 27.25
N GLU A 73 -6.66 -10.82 26.54
CA GLU A 73 -7.95 -11.20 27.15
C GLU A 73 -7.88 -12.56 27.87
N GLN A 74 -7.22 -13.55 27.26
CA GLN A 74 -7.02 -14.87 27.88
C GLN A 74 -6.11 -14.78 29.12
N TYR A 75 -5.06 -13.95 29.04
CA TYR A 75 -4.16 -13.69 30.15
C TYR A 75 -4.88 -13.03 31.33
N ILE A 76 -5.72 -12.02 31.07
CA ILE A 76 -6.59 -11.37 32.07
C ILE A 76 -7.49 -12.39 32.75
N ASN A 77 -8.23 -13.19 31.98
CA ASN A 77 -9.13 -14.22 32.52
C ASN A 77 -8.39 -15.23 33.42
N SER A 78 -7.18 -15.63 33.01
CA SER A 78 -6.35 -16.54 33.82
C SER A 78 -5.95 -15.92 35.16
N MET A 79 -5.59 -14.63 35.19
CA MET A 79 -5.29 -13.91 36.43
C MET A 79 -6.52 -13.75 37.31
N GLU A 80 -7.69 -13.46 36.74
CA GLU A 80 -8.95 -13.38 37.50
C GLU A 80 -9.29 -14.72 38.15
N LYS A 81 -9.12 -15.82 37.41
CA LYS A 81 -9.32 -17.17 37.95
C LYS A 81 -8.32 -17.51 39.07
N LEU A 82 -7.06 -17.13 38.92
CA LEU A 82 -6.04 -17.29 39.97
C LEU A 82 -6.38 -16.46 41.21
N SER A 83 -6.84 -15.23 41.02
CA SER A 83 -7.34 -14.39 42.11
C SER A 83 -8.42 -15.11 42.91
N VAL A 84 -9.45 -15.65 42.25
CA VAL A 84 -10.54 -16.39 42.91
C VAL A 84 -10.04 -17.63 43.65
N ASN A 85 -9.14 -18.40 43.04
CA ASN A 85 -8.57 -19.61 43.64
C ASN A 85 -7.76 -19.28 44.91
N CYS A 86 -6.87 -18.27 44.85
CA CYS A 86 -6.07 -17.85 46.01
C CYS A 86 -6.95 -17.36 47.15
N HIS A 87 -7.99 -16.55 46.87
CA HIS A 87 -8.95 -16.14 47.90
C HIS A 87 -9.66 -17.34 48.54
N SER A 88 -10.05 -18.34 47.73
CA SER A 88 -10.72 -19.56 48.21
C SER A 88 -9.80 -20.42 49.10
N ASN A 89 -8.50 -20.36 48.88
CA ASN A 89 -7.48 -21.08 49.67
C ASN A 89 -7.00 -20.29 50.92
N GLY A 90 -7.53 -19.10 51.17
CA GLY A 90 -7.10 -18.23 52.28
C GLY A 90 -5.86 -17.38 51.98
N GLU A 91 -5.32 -17.41 50.75
CA GLU A 91 -4.16 -16.63 50.30
C GLU A 91 -4.58 -15.22 49.83
N THR A 92 -5.18 -14.43 50.72
CA THR A 92 -5.84 -13.16 50.37
C THR A 92 -4.92 -12.13 49.71
N GLU A 93 -3.68 -11.99 50.17
CA GLU A 93 -2.74 -11.01 49.59
C GLU A 93 -2.34 -11.38 48.15
N VAL A 94 -2.08 -12.67 47.90
CA VAL A 94 -1.75 -13.19 46.57
C VAL A 94 -2.94 -13.04 45.62
N GLY A 95 -4.15 -13.39 46.08
CA GLY A 95 -5.36 -13.19 45.31
C GLY A 95 -5.58 -11.72 44.94
N SER A 96 -5.40 -10.81 45.90
CA SER A 96 -5.48 -9.37 45.68
C SER A 96 -4.42 -8.87 44.68
N ALA A 97 -3.21 -9.42 44.69
CA ALA A 97 -2.17 -9.08 43.73
C ALA A 97 -2.55 -9.47 42.30
N PHE A 98 -3.05 -10.70 42.09
CA PHE A 98 -3.57 -11.11 40.77
C PHE A 98 -4.75 -10.26 40.30
N CYS A 99 -5.65 -9.87 41.20
CA CYS A 99 -6.75 -8.97 40.86
C CYS A 99 -6.24 -7.63 40.34
N ARG A 100 -5.28 -7.00 41.03
CA ARG A 100 -4.70 -5.72 40.59
C ARG A 100 -3.96 -5.82 39.26
N LEU A 101 -3.25 -6.93 39.02
CA LEU A 101 -2.58 -7.17 37.74
C LEU A 101 -3.59 -7.37 36.59
N ALA A 102 -4.71 -8.05 36.86
CA ALA A 102 -5.80 -8.18 35.90
C ALA A 102 -6.43 -6.83 35.57
N ASP A 103 -6.72 -6.00 36.57
CA ASP A 103 -7.30 -4.68 36.36
C ASP A 103 -6.36 -3.75 35.59
N PHE A 104 -5.07 -3.72 35.96
CA PHE A 104 -4.05 -3.01 35.18
C PHE A 104 -4.00 -3.48 33.72
N SER A 105 -4.08 -4.79 33.49
CA SER A 105 -4.03 -5.35 32.13
C SER A 105 -5.29 -5.02 31.32
N LYS A 106 -6.47 -4.93 31.96
CA LYS A 106 -7.72 -4.49 31.30
C LYS A 106 -7.62 -3.06 30.78
N ASP A 107 -6.91 -2.18 31.48
CA ASP A 107 -6.72 -0.79 31.06
C ASP A 107 -5.97 -0.69 29.71
N LEU A 108 -5.21 -1.72 29.33
CA LEU A 108 -4.52 -1.79 28.05
C LEU A 108 -5.47 -2.19 26.88
N LEU A 109 -6.58 -2.89 27.15
CA LEU A 109 -7.45 -3.43 26.08
C LEU A 109 -8.07 -2.34 25.21
N SER A 110 -8.62 -1.29 25.82
CA SER A 110 -9.32 -0.23 25.09
C SER A 110 -8.37 0.56 24.16
N PRO A 111 -7.22 1.07 24.65
CA PRO A 111 -6.22 1.70 23.77
C PRO A 111 -5.78 0.79 22.61
N MET A 112 -5.53 -0.49 22.86
CA MET A 112 -5.10 -1.43 21.82
C MET A 112 -6.18 -1.67 20.77
N LYS A 113 -7.43 -1.93 21.19
CA LYS A 113 -8.56 -2.08 20.27
C LYS A 113 -8.78 -0.83 19.43
N ASN A 114 -8.64 0.36 20.03
CA ASN A 114 -8.77 1.63 19.32
C ASN A 114 -7.64 1.85 18.31
N LEU A 115 -6.40 1.52 18.67
CA LEU A 115 -5.27 1.55 17.75
C LEU A 115 -5.52 0.62 16.54
N LEU A 116 -5.99 -0.61 16.78
CA LEU A 116 -6.28 -1.55 15.69
C LEU A 116 -7.42 -1.08 14.80
N LYS A 117 -8.49 -0.52 15.37
CA LYS A 117 -9.56 0.10 14.58
C LYS A 117 -9.02 1.23 13.72
N SER A 118 -8.19 2.11 14.28
CA SER A 118 -7.57 3.21 13.51
C SER A 118 -6.70 2.67 12.37
N MET A 119 -5.87 1.67 12.64
CA MET A 119 -5.05 1.02 11.62
C MET A 119 -5.87 0.33 10.53
N LEU A 120 -7.00 -0.29 10.88
CA LEU A 120 -7.89 -0.90 9.90
C LEU A 120 -8.47 0.16 8.96
N HIS A 121 -9.06 1.21 9.52
CA HIS A 121 -9.79 2.20 8.75
C HIS A 121 -8.87 3.14 7.96
N ASN A 122 -7.81 3.64 8.59
CA ASN A 122 -6.97 4.69 7.99
C ASN A 122 -5.84 4.14 7.13
N ILE A 123 -5.41 2.89 7.35
CA ILE A 123 -4.29 2.30 6.63
C ILE A 123 -4.76 1.14 5.75
N ASN A 124 -5.35 0.11 6.35
CA ASN A 124 -5.67 -1.10 5.60
C ASN A 124 -6.73 -0.87 4.52
N PHE A 125 -7.83 -0.18 4.84
CA PHE A 125 -8.85 0.11 3.82
C PHE A 125 -8.33 1.02 2.71
N PHE A 126 -7.59 2.08 3.05
CA PHE A 126 -6.96 2.93 2.03
C PHE A 126 -6.05 2.11 1.10
N LEU A 127 -5.14 1.31 1.65
CA LEU A 127 -4.24 0.47 0.85
C LEU A 127 -5.00 -0.59 0.06
N ASP A 128 -6.08 -1.16 0.59
CA ASP A 128 -6.89 -2.13 -0.15
C ASP A 128 -7.60 -1.48 -1.33
N SER A 129 -8.21 -0.31 -1.15
CA SER A 129 -8.88 0.46 -2.21
C SER A 129 -7.90 0.89 -3.29
N LEU A 130 -6.77 1.51 -2.91
CA LEU A 130 -5.75 1.97 -3.85
C LEU A 130 -5.20 0.81 -4.69
N VAL A 131 -4.90 -0.33 -4.05
CA VAL A 131 -4.25 -1.46 -4.72
C VAL A 131 -5.22 -2.31 -5.54
N LYS A 132 -6.46 -2.49 -5.09
CA LYS A 132 -7.46 -3.34 -5.77
C LYS A 132 -8.37 -2.58 -6.74
N GLY A 133 -8.54 -1.27 -6.56
CA GLY A 133 -9.26 -0.38 -7.46
C GLY A 133 -8.27 0.30 -8.39
N ASP A 134 -7.88 1.52 -8.03
CA ASP A 134 -7.15 2.47 -8.86
C ASP A 134 -5.93 1.87 -9.58
N LEU A 135 -5.11 1.09 -8.87
CA LEU A 135 -3.87 0.55 -9.45
C LEU A 135 -4.04 -0.80 -10.16
N ARG A 136 -5.15 -1.51 -9.93
CA ARG A 136 -5.39 -2.81 -10.55
C ARG A 136 -5.81 -2.66 -12.01
N GLU A 137 -6.72 -1.73 -12.27
CA GLU A 137 -7.29 -1.51 -13.61
C GLU A 137 -6.30 -0.79 -14.54
N VAL A 138 -5.31 -0.10 -14.00
CA VAL A 138 -4.34 0.67 -14.82
C VAL A 138 -3.17 -0.20 -15.31
N LYS A 139 -3.07 -1.48 -14.90
CA LYS A 139 -1.91 -2.32 -15.29
C LYS A 139 -1.99 -2.76 -16.75
N GLY A 140 -1.10 -2.22 -17.57
CA GLY A 140 -1.01 -2.50 -19.01
C GLY A 140 -2.09 -1.81 -19.85
N ASP A 141 -3.15 -1.27 -19.25
CA ASP A 141 -4.24 -0.60 -19.97
C ASP A 141 -3.82 0.75 -20.56
N LEU A 142 -2.79 1.39 -20.02
CA LEU A 142 -2.17 2.57 -20.64
C LEU A 142 -1.16 2.21 -21.74
N LYS A 143 -0.45 1.08 -21.61
CA LYS A 143 0.57 0.66 -22.58
C LYS A 143 -0.03 0.12 -23.86
N LYS A 144 -1.10 -0.67 -23.78
CA LYS A 144 -1.78 -1.27 -24.95
C LYS A 144 -2.21 -0.24 -26.01
N PRO A 145 -2.93 0.86 -25.68
CA PRO A 145 -3.32 1.85 -26.67
C PRO A 145 -2.10 2.59 -27.24
N PHE A 146 -1.07 2.83 -26.42
CA PHE A 146 0.19 3.41 -26.88
C PHE A 146 0.90 2.49 -27.90
N ASP A 147 1.11 1.21 -27.58
CA ASP A 147 1.75 0.24 -28.48
C ASP A 147 0.96 0.04 -29.78
N LYS A 148 -0.37 0.17 -29.73
CA LYS A 148 -1.21 0.16 -30.94
C LYS A 148 -0.95 1.41 -31.79
N ALA A 149 -1.07 2.61 -31.21
CA ALA A 149 -0.84 3.86 -31.92
C ALA A 149 0.58 3.96 -32.49
N TRP A 150 1.57 3.45 -31.75
CA TRP A 150 2.95 3.37 -32.18
C TRP A 150 3.14 2.49 -33.43
N ARG A 151 2.55 1.29 -33.46
CA ARG A 151 2.58 0.42 -34.64
C ARG A 151 1.87 1.03 -35.84
N ASP A 152 0.72 1.66 -35.60
CA ASP A 152 -0.03 2.36 -36.64
C ASP A 152 0.79 3.52 -37.23
N TYR A 153 1.57 4.23 -36.39
CA TYR A 153 2.52 5.25 -36.83
C TYR A 153 3.69 4.68 -37.62
N GLU A 154 4.38 3.64 -37.11
CA GLU A 154 5.51 3.00 -37.78
C GLU A 154 5.14 2.45 -39.17
N SER A 155 3.92 1.94 -39.33
CA SER A 155 3.44 1.42 -40.63
C SER A 155 3.15 2.49 -41.69
N ARG A 156 3.14 3.77 -41.30
CA ARG A 156 2.84 4.93 -42.17
C ARG A 156 4.07 5.81 -42.44
N LEU A 157 5.20 5.53 -41.78
CA LEU A 157 6.52 6.08 -42.12
C LEU A 157 7.02 5.48 -43.44
#